data_AF-A0A972H4M0-F1
#
_entry.id   AF-A0A972H4M0-F1
#
_cell.length_a   1.000
_cell.length_b   1.000
_cell.length_c   1.000
_cell.angle_alpha   90.00
_cell.angle_beta   90.00
_cell.angle_gamma   90.00
#
_symmetry.space_group_name_H-M   'P 1'
#
loop_
_entity.id
_entity.type
_entity.pdbx_description
1 polymer ?
#
loop_
_entity_poly.entity_id
_entity_poly.type
_entity_poly.pdbx_seq_one_letter_code
_entity_poly.pdbx_strand_id
1 'polypeptide(L)'
;MFKTKKLYRKTLLALTVSALLPINSFAATDLEVLRQEMDQLKKQIAGRDEWKVPNTLVHMAGYADVGYSNSGAANDDGSFNSGRLAPIFHYQYRDIVMLESELEFKTMADGSTATALEYLTLDVFLNDYVTLVAGKFLSPIGTFRQNIHPSWINKMASAAPGFGHDGAAPVSDTGLQLRGGFHIGEMKANYSVYTGNGPEIKAELTPNAINNALVDDVEYDGIDAEGFGVDADGNKVFGGRFGLLPIPALEIGVSLLTGKADVTSFENIGAYTGNTSTLLSSVTSTNYDVAGVDVSWRNKAVDVRFEYVQSKLGAATMGANTLASAKWTTWYTQAAYKIPATKYEVVARYGDFNSPHPAADRKQVAVGVNYLFASNFVAKVNYELNKNPNAGFNTDNRLLVQLAYGF
;
A
#
# COMPACT_ATOMS: atom_id res chain seq x y z
N MET A 1 -0.73 51.55 27.45
CA MET A 1 0.74 51.58 27.21
C MET A 1 1.08 50.38 26.31
N PHE A 2 1.49 50.66 25.06
CA PHE A 2 2.10 49.80 24.00
C PHE A 2 1.74 48.28 23.91
N LYS A 3 0.94 47.78 22.95
CA LYS A 3 1.15 47.47 21.50
C LYS A 3 2.22 46.40 21.14
N THR A 4 1.73 45.28 20.57
CA THR A 4 2.25 44.47 19.41
C THR A 4 3.60 43.73 19.56
N LYS A 5 3.82 42.50 19.04
CA LYS A 5 3.80 42.08 17.62
C LYS A 5 3.77 40.54 17.45
N LYS A 6 2.97 40.05 16.50
CA LYS A 6 3.19 38.80 15.73
C LYS A 6 4.31 39.02 14.72
N LEU A 7 5.21 38.06 14.58
CA LEU A 7 6.28 38.05 13.57
C LEU A 7 5.82 37.17 12.38
N TYR A 8 5.43 37.80 11.27
CA TYR A 8 5.40 37.15 9.95
C TYR A 8 6.71 37.53 9.25
N ARG A 9 7.61 36.56 9.05
CA ARG A 9 8.68 36.66 8.06
C ARG A 9 8.15 36.05 6.76
N LYS A 10 7.77 36.89 5.81
CA LYS A 10 7.77 36.52 4.40
C LYS A 10 9.15 36.88 3.85
N THR A 11 9.93 35.87 3.49
CA THR A 11 11.19 36.02 2.79
C THR A 11 10.87 36.52 1.38
N LEU A 12 11.14 37.79 1.10
CA LEU A 12 11.08 38.34 -0.24
C LEU A 12 12.39 37.98 -0.95
N LEU A 13 12.30 37.24 -2.05
CA LEU A 13 13.43 37.02 -2.96
C LEU A 13 13.74 38.37 -3.63
N ALA A 14 14.83 39.01 -3.24
CA ALA A 14 15.28 40.26 -3.83
C ALA A 14 16.07 39.95 -5.11
N LEU A 15 15.51 40.27 -6.28
CA LEU A 15 16.29 40.39 -7.51
C LEU A 15 16.94 41.78 -7.51
N THR A 16 18.22 41.84 -7.16
CA THR A 16 19.04 43.04 -7.27
C THR A 16 19.36 43.32 -8.74
N VAL A 17 18.68 44.29 -9.34
CA VAL A 17 19.17 44.94 -10.56
C VAL A 17 20.04 46.11 -10.12
N SER A 18 21.35 45.89 -10.11
CA SER A 18 22.34 46.93 -9.87
C SER A 18 22.48 47.80 -11.12
N ALA A 19 21.75 48.90 -11.19
CA ALA A 19 22.04 49.99 -12.14
C ALA A 19 22.69 51.14 -11.35
N LEU A 20 24.01 51.24 -11.45
CA LEU A 20 24.77 52.45 -11.08
C LEU A 20 24.32 53.59 -11.99
N LEU A 21 23.50 54.51 -11.49
CA LEU A 21 23.23 55.78 -12.16
C LEU A 21 23.90 56.91 -11.36
N PRO A 22 24.72 57.77 -12.00
CA PRO A 22 25.24 58.97 -11.35
C PRO A 22 24.09 59.94 -11.09
N ILE A 23 24.12 60.60 -9.94
CA ILE A 23 23.15 61.61 -9.51
C ILE A 23 23.29 62.83 -10.43
N ASN A 24 22.55 62.84 -11.53
CA ASN A 24 22.23 64.05 -12.28
C ASN A 24 20.75 64.37 -12.04
N SER A 25 20.44 65.66 -11.88
CA SER A 25 19.08 66.17 -11.66
C SER A 25 18.07 65.51 -12.60
N PHE A 26 17.12 64.76 -12.07
CA PHE A 26 16.05 64.14 -12.85
C PHE A 26 15.28 65.23 -13.59
N ALA A 27 15.43 65.30 -14.91
CA ALA A 27 14.59 66.14 -15.75
C ALA A 27 13.17 65.54 -15.77
N ALA A 28 12.15 66.36 -15.96
CA ALA A 28 10.75 65.89 -16.02
C ALA A 28 10.53 64.74 -17.02
N THR A 29 11.35 64.70 -18.07
CA THR A 29 11.44 63.62 -19.06
C THR A 29 11.85 62.26 -18.47
N ASP A 30 12.78 62.22 -17.51
CA ASP A 30 13.22 60.95 -16.90
C ASP A 30 12.13 60.35 -16.01
N LEU A 31 11.36 61.21 -15.32
CA LEU A 31 10.24 60.77 -14.48
C LEU A 31 9.08 60.23 -15.32
N GLU A 32 8.87 60.80 -16.51
CA GLU A 32 7.84 60.39 -17.45
C GLU A 32 8.20 59.07 -18.15
N VAL A 33 9.47 58.89 -18.52
CA VAL A 33 10.01 57.61 -19.00
C VAL A 33 9.89 56.55 -17.91
N LEU A 34 10.25 56.85 -16.66
CA LEU A 34 10.13 55.91 -15.54
C LEU A 34 8.67 55.48 -15.31
N ARG A 35 7.71 56.41 -15.46
CA ARG A 35 6.28 56.09 -15.34
C ARG A 35 5.81 55.20 -16.49
N GLN A 36 6.23 55.47 -17.72
CA GLN A 36 5.91 54.62 -18.87
C GLN A 36 6.49 53.21 -18.73
N GLU A 37 7.74 53.09 -18.28
CA GLU A 37 8.37 51.80 -18.01
C GLU A 37 7.66 51.05 -16.87
N MET A 38 7.29 51.74 -15.79
CA MET A 38 6.56 51.14 -14.68
C MET A 38 5.15 50.70 -15.10
N ASP A 39 4.47 51.46 -15.96
CA ASP A 39 3.15 51.09 -16.48
C ASP A 39 3.23 49.94 -17.48
N GLN A 40 4.26 49.89 -18.33
CA GLN A 40 4.55 48.72 -19.17
C GLN A 40 4.85 47.48 -18.31
N LEU A 41 5.67 47.63 -17.26
CA LEU A 41 6.00 46.55 -16.35
C LEU A 41 4.75 46.05 -15.61
N LYS A 42 3.88 46.96 -15.14
CA LYS A 42 2.58 46.59 -14.55
C LYS A 42 1.69 45.85 -15.54
N LYS A 43 1.67 46.26 -16.81
CA LYS A 43 0.92 45.57 -17.88
C LYS A 43 1.49 44.18 -18.16
N GLN A 44 2.82 44.04 -18.21
CA GLN A 44 3.50 42.76 -18.37
C GLN A 44 3.29 41.83 -17.17
N ILE A 45 3.28 42.36 -15.95
CA ILE A 45 2.99 41.60 -14.71
C ILE A 45 1.51 41.22 -14.62
N ALA A 46 0.60 42.10 -15.05
CA ALA A 46 -0.83 41.80 -15.13
C ALA A 46 -1.17 40.75 -16.20
N GLY A 47 -0.39 40.68 -17.28
CA GLY A 47 -0.49 39.61 -18.29
C GLY A 47 0.16 38.28 -17.89
N ARG A 48 0.92 38.23 -16.79
CA ARG A 48 1.59 37.02 -16.25
C ARG A 48 0.86 36.48 -15.01
N ASP A 49 -0.45 36.30 -15.11
CA ASP A 49 -1.25 35.67 -14.05
C ASP A 49 -0.92 34.17 -13.85
N GLU A 50 -0.20 33.55 -14.79
CA GLU A 50 0.28 32.16 -14.72
C GLU A 50 1.09 31.85 -13.44
N TRP A 51 1.71 32.86 -12.82
CA TRP A 51 2.51 32.69 -11.60
C TRP A 51 1.69 32.87 -10.31
N LYS A 52 0.48 33.45 -10.40
CA LYS A 52 -0.40 33.68 -9.24
C LYS A 52 -1.28 32.47 -8.92
N VAL A 53 -1.58 31.66 -9.93
CA VAL A 53 -2.29 30.39 -9.79
C VAL A 53 -1.49 29.34 -10.56
N PRO A 54 -0.54 28.65 -9.90
CA PRO A 54 0.22 27.62 -10.59
C PRO A 54 -0.76 26.55 -11.10
N ASN A 55 -0.66 26.21 -12.39
CA ASN A 55 -1.45 25.11 -12.98
C ASN A 55 -1.05 23.74 -12.40
N THR A 56 0.00 23.69 -11.58
CA THR A 56 0.58 22.48 -11.02
C THR A 56 0.63 22.56 -9.50
N LEU A 57 0.22 21.49 -8.83
CA LEU A 57 0.38 21.30 -7.40
C LEU A 57 1.36 20.15 -7.17
N VAL A 58 2.36 20.39 -6.32
CA VAL A 58 3.33 19.37 -5.91
C VAL A 58 3.16 19.15 -4.42
N HIS A 59 3.00 17.90 -4.02
CA HIS A 59 2.87 17.50 -2.63
C HIS A 59 3.73 16.28 -2.38
N MET A 60 4.54 16.34 -1.32
CA MET A 60 5.30 15.19 -0.82
C MET A 60 4.71 14.81 0.53
N ALA A 61 4.41 13.54 0.67
CA ALA A 61 4.00 12.92 1.92
C ALA A 61 4.82 11.63 2.13
N GLY A 62 4.47 10.85 3.13
CA GLY A 62 4.97 9.50 3.25
C GLY A 62 4.93 9.00 4.68
N TYR A 63 5.68 7.95 4.94
CA TYR A 63 5.88 7.46 6.29
C TYR A 63 7.24 6.83 6.48
N ALA A 64 7.65 6.76 7.73
CA ALA A 64 8.81 6.01 8.14
C ALA A 64 8.54 5.34 9.48
N ASP A 65 9.23 4.23 9.74
CA ASP A 65 9.26 3.62 11.05
C ASP A 65 10.60 2.99 11.38
N VAL A 66 10.83 2.85 12.68
CA VAL A 66 11.95 2.10 13.27
C VAL A 66 11.40 1.32 14.45
N GLY A 67 12.06 0.25 14.85
CA GLY A 67 11.53 -0.58 15.92
C GLY A 67 12.47 -1.61 16.50
N TYR A 68 11.87 -2.50 17.27
CA TYR A 68 12.48 -3.70 17.81
C TYR A 68 11.49 -4.84 17.64
N SER A 69 11.98 -6.01 17.23
CA SER A 69 11.18 -7.22 17.19
C SER A 69 11.92 -8.38 17.85
N ASN A 70 11.21 -9.13 18.67
CA ASN A 70 11.60 -10.46 19.11
C ASN A 70 10.53 -11.43 18.60
N SER A 71 10.96 -12.40 17.79
CA SER A 71 10.05 -13.36 17.15
C SER A 71 9.60 -14.48 18.09
N GLY A 72 10.23 -14.62 19.26
CA GLY A 72 10.02 -15.71 20.22
C GLY A 72 10.60 -17.05 19.77
N ALA A 73 11.21 -17.11 18.58
CA ALA A 73 11.85 -18.33 18.07
C ALA A 73 13.05 -18.73 18.93
N ALA A 74 13.35 -20.04 18.91
CA ALA A 74 14.52 -20.57 19.60
C ALA A 74 15.79 -19.88 19.08
N ASN A 75 16.59 -19.32 20.00
CA ASN A 75 17.80 -18.53 19.74
C ASN A 75 17.56 -17.15 19.08
N ASP A 76 16.34 -16.61 19.13
CA ASP A 76 16.09 -15.20 18.80
C ASP A 76 16.02 -14.33 20.07
N ASP A 77 17.12 -13.62 20.35
CA ASP A 77 17.20 -12.63 21.44
C ASP A 77 16.56 -11.28 21.06
N GLY A 78 15.99 -11.20 19.86
CA GLY A 78 15.38 -10.02 19.26
C GLY A 78 16.41 -9.04 18.70
N SER A 79 15.92 -8.16 17.83
CA SER A 79 16.77 -7.24 17.07
C SER A 79 16.12 -5.87 16.93
N PHE A 80 16.97 -4.84 16.81
CA PHE A 80 16.54 -3.52 16.37
C PHE A 80 16.37 -3.51 14.86
N ASN A 81 15.28 -2.92 14.41
CA ASN A 81 14.89 -2.86 13.02
C ASN A 81 14.97 -1.40 12.62
N SER A 82 15.72 -1.06 11.58
CA SER A 82 15.69 0.27 10.98
C SER A 82 14.37 0.56 10.25
N GLY A 83 13.44 -0.40 10.25
CA GLY A 83 12.10 -0.32 9.68
C GLY A 83 12.11 0.06 8.19
N ARG A 84 11.23 0.98 7.81
CA ARG A 84 10.97 1.39 6.42
C ARG A 84 10.97 2.91 6.28
N LEU A 85 11.33 3.40 5.11
CA LEU A 85 11.09 4.76 4.66
C LEU A 85 10.30 4.69 3.35
N ALA A 86 9.12 5.31 3.32
CA ALA A 86 8.21 5.29 2.20
C ALA A 86 7.75 6.70 1.79
N PRO A 87 8.55 7.45 1.00
CA PRO A 87 8.13 8.73 0.46
C PRO A 87 7.07 8.55 -0.63
N ILE A 88 6.08 9.44 -0.59
CA ILE A 88 4.97 9.51 -1.52
C ILE A 88 5.02 10.85 -2.25
N PHE A 89 5.03 10.81 -3.58
CA PHE A 89 5.04 11.99 -4.44
C PHE A 89 3.71 12.14 -5.15
N HIS A 90 3.13 13.34 -5.06
CA HIS A 90 1.96 13.73 -5.83
C HIS A 90 2.32 14.91 -6.72
N TYR A 91 2.00 14.80 -8.00
CA TYR A 91 2.12 15.88 -8.97
C TYR A 91 0.81 16.02 -9.72
N GLN A 92 0.07 17.08 -9.45
CA GLN A 92 -1.23 17.33 -10.04
C GLN A 92 -1.17 18.49 -11.03
N TYR A 93 -1.69 18.30 -12.23
CA TYR A 93 -1.92 19.36 -13.21
C TYR A 93 -3.41 19.68 -13.29
N ARG A 94 -3.77 20.87 -12.80
CA ARG A 94 -5.15 21.36 -12.70
C ARG A 94 -6.07 20.29 -12.06
N ASP A 95 -7.34 20.31 -12.42
CA ASP A 95 -8.35 19.30 -12.14
C ASP A 95 -8.39 18.21 -13.22
N ILE A 96 -7.28 17.98 -13.94
CA ILE A 96 -7.24 17.06 -15.09
C ILE A 96 -6.55 15.75 -14.73
N VAL A 97 -5.33 15.83 -14.21
CA VAL A 97 -4.50 14.63 -13.98
C VAL A 97 -3.63 14.79 -12.74
N MET A 98 -3.44 13.69 -12.01
CA MET A 98 -2.48 13.57 -10.92
C MET A 98 -1.57 12.35 -11.14
N LEU A 99 -0.27 12.52 -10.93
CA LEU A 99 0.67 11.42 -10.76
C LEU A 99 0.79 11.13 -9.27
N GLU A 100 0.69 9.87 -8.87
CA GLU A 100 0.96 9.39 -7.51
C GLU A 100 2.04 8.31 -7.54
N SER A 101 2.98 8.33 -6.60
CA SER A 101 3.97 7.26 -6.48
C SER A 101 4.47 7.09 -5.05
N GLU A 102 4.58 5.85 -4.61
CA GLU A 102 5.22 5.45 -3.36
C GLU A 102 6.43 4.55 -3.64
N LEU A 103 7.57 4.97 -3.11
CA LEU A 103 8.80 4.17 -3.08
C LEU A 103 8.97 3.62 -1.68
N GLU A 104 9.32 2.35 -1.51
CA GLU A 104 9.74 1.79 -0.22
C GLU A 104 11.25 1.59 -0.20
N PHE A 105 11.89 2.01 0.91
CA PHE A 105 13.28 1.72 1.23
C PHE A 105 13.35 0.96 2.55
N LYS A 106 14.08 -0.15 2.57
CA LYS A 106 14.25 -1.00 3.75
C LYS A 106 15.68 -1.50 3.87
N THR A 107 16.20 -1.57 5.09
CA THR A 107 17.48 -2.23 5.36
C THR A 107 17.29 -3.75 5.50
N MET A 108 18.10 -4.51 4.78
CA MET A 108 18.12 -5.97 4.78
C MET A 108 19.02 -6.52 5.88
N ALA A 109 18.95 -7.83 6.14
CA ALA A 109 19.72 -8.49 7.20
C ALA A 109 21.25 -8.38 7.02
N ASP A 110 21.72 -8.27 5.77
CA ASP A 110 23.13 -8.07 5.42
C ASP A 110 23.57 -6.59 5.48
N GLY A 111 22.66 -5.68 5.86
CA GLY A 111 22.90 -4.24 5.92
C GLY A 111 22.74 -3.52 4.58
N SER A 112 22.42 -4.23 3.49
CA SER A 112 22.10 -3.61 2.20
C SER A 112 20.74 -2.90 2.23
N THR A 113 20.47 -2.05 1.25
CA THR A 113 19.17 -1.38 1.09
C THR A 113 18.39 -2.05 -0.03
N ALA A 114 17.20 -2.56 0.31
CA ALA A 114 16.19 -2.96 -0.67
C ALA A 114 15.31 -1.76 -1.02
N THR A 115 14.93 -1.69 -2.29
CA THR A 115 14.03 -0.65 -2.81
C THR A 115 12.89 -1.30 -3.57
N ALA A 116 11.66 -0.83 -3.34
CA ALA A 116 10.48 -1.27 -4.08
C ALA A 116 9.67 -0.06 -4.58
N LEU A 117 8.99 -0.25 -5.71
CA LEU A 117 7.96 0.66 -6.19
C LEU A 117 6.61 0.06 -5.80
N GLU A 118 6.00 0.59 -4.74
CA GLU A 118 4.74 0.08 -4.20
C GLU A 118 3.58 0.44 -5.14
N TYR A 119 3.51 1.69 -5.58
CA TYR A 119 2.62 2.13 -6.65
C TYR A 119 3.21 3.28 -7.47
N LEU A 120 2.72 3.38 -8.71
CA LEU A 120 2.94 4.49 -9.63
C LEU A 120 1.71 4.58 -10.54
N THR A 121 0.95 5.66 -10.41
CA THR A 121 -0.28 5.86 -11.17
C THR A 121 -0.33 7.21 -11.87
N LEU A 122 -1.10 7.24 -12.96
CA LEU A 122 -1.66 8.44 -13.54
C LEU A 122 -3.17 8.40 -13.36
N ASP A 123 -3.69 9.41 -12.67
CA ASP A 123 -5.07 9.54 -12.25
C ASP A 123 -5.73 10.66 -13.04
N VAL A 124 -6.53 10.32 -14.06
CA VAL A 124 -7.26 11.27 -14.89
C VAL A 124 -8.66 11.47 -14.32
N PHE A 125 -8.95 12.69 -13.88
CA PHE A 125 -10.25 13.06 -13.34
C PHE A 125 -11.24 13.28 -14.49
N LEU A 126 -12.14 12.30 -14.72
CA LEU A 126 -13.09 12.37 -15.83
C LEU A 126 -14.29 13.27 -15.49
N ASN A 127 -14.76 13.18 -14.24
CA ASN A 127 -15.78 14.02 -13.63
C ASN A 127 -15.80 13.78 -12.10
N ASP A 128 -16.71 14.43 -11.38
CA ASP A 128 -16.84 14.34 -9.92
C ASP A 128 -17.09 12.91 -9.37
N TYR A 129 -17.49 11.96 -10.22
CA TYR A 129 -17.88 10.60 -9.83
C TYR A 129 -16.95 9.51 -10.36
N VAL A 130 -15.98 9.84 -11.23
CA VAL A 130 -15.12 8.86 -11.91
C VAL A 130 -13.71 9.40 -12.11
N THR A 131 -12.73 8.67 -11.59
CA THR A 131 -11.31 8.81 -11.91
C THR A 131 -10.85 7.56 -12.65
N LEU A 132 -10.15 7.76 -13.78
CA LEU A 132 -9.40 6.70 -14.46
C LEU A 132 -7.98 6.68 -13.89
N VAL A 133 -7.61 5.57 -13.29
CA VAL A 133 -6.29 5.30 -12.73
C VAL A 133 -5.57 4.32 -13.65
N ALA A 134 -4.35 4.64 -14.07
CA ALA A 134 -3.53 3.80 -14.93
C ALA A 134 -2.12 3.63 -14.35
N GLY A 135 -1.61 2.40 -14.31
CA GLY A 135 -0.28 2.08 -13.78
C GLY A 135 -0.33 0.96 -12.74
N LYS A 136 0.64 0.95 -11.83
CA LYS A 136 0.66 0.03 -10.67
C LYS A 136 -0.07 0.70 -9.52
N PHE A 137 -1.17 0.10 -9.05
CA PHE A 137 -2.00 0.63 -7.96
C PHE A 137 -2.20 -0.42 -6.86
N LEU A 138 -2.39 0.03 -5.62
CA LEU A 138 -2.73 -0.86 -4.50
C LEU A 138 -4.07 -1.56 -4.78
N SER A 139 -4.14 -2.86 -4.47
CA SER A 139 -5.31 -3.65 -4.80
C SER A 139 -6.52 -3.10 -4.05
N PRO A 140 -7.65 -2.85 -4.75
CA PRO A 140 -8.86 -2.37 -4.10
C PRO A 140 -9.64 -3.50 -3.42
N ILE A 141 -9.14 -4.74 -3.45
CA ILE A 141 -9.78 -5.88 -2.78
C ILE A 141 -9.60 -5.73 -1.26
N GLY A 142 -10.70 -5.48 -0.55
CA GLY A 142 -10.69 -5.20 0.88
C GLY A 142 -10.24 -3.78 1.22
N THR A 143 -9.85 -3.53 2.48
CA THR A 143 -9.47 -2.18 2.96
C THR A 143 -8.06 -2.12 3.51
N PHE A 144 -7.51 -3.25 3.95
CA PHE A 144 -6.22 -3.27 4.64
C PHE A 144 -5.11 -2.67 3.76
N ARG A 145 -5.02 -3.12 2.50
CA ARG A 145 -4.00 -2.67 1.55
C ARG A 145 -4.16 -1.21 1.22
N GLN A 146 -5.30 -0.78 0.69
CA GLN A 146 -5.46 0.61 0.26
C GLN A 146 -5.45 1.63 1.40
N ASN A 147 -5.93 1.29 2.61
CA ASN A 147 -6.22 2.30 3.64
C ASN A 147 -5.36 2.19 4.91
N ILE A 148 -4.78 1.02 5.20
CA ILE A 148 -4.26 0.71 6.55
C ILE A 148 -2.78 0.30 6.52
N HIS A 149 -2.23 -0.07 5.36
CA HIS A 149 -0.84 -0.54 5.24
C HIS A 149 0.23 0.40 5.82
N PRO A 150 0.11 1.76 5.79
CA PRO A 150 1.16 2.62 6.31
C PRO A 150 1.35 2.43 7.81
N SER A 151 2.60 2.34 8.25
CA SER A 151 2.91 1.96 9.62
C SER A 151 2.32 2.92 10.66
N TRP A 152 2.20 4.23 10.39
CA TRP A 152 1.58 5.17 11.34
C TRP A 152 0.05 5.10 11.40
N ILE A 153 -0.60 4.51 10.38
CA ILE A 153 -2.07 4.35 10.29
C ILE A 153 -2.51 3.03 10.89
N ASN A 154 -1.76 1.94 10.61
CA ASN A 154 -2.03 0.64 11.21
C ASN A 154 -1.93 0.74 12.74
N LYS A 155 -2.94 0.21 13.44
CA LYS A 155 -2.99 0.27 14.91
C LYS A 155 -2.00 -0.70 15.56
N MET A 156 -1.64 -1.77 14.86
CA MET A 156 -0.56 -2.69 15.23
C MET A 156 0.72 -2.35 14.44
N ALA A 157 1.87 -2.82 14.92
CA ALA A 157 3.15 -2.71 14.23
C ALA A 157 3.29 -3.71 13.07
N SER A 158 2.42 -4.71 13.01
CA SER A 158 2.41 -5.76 11.99
C SER A 158 1.09 -5.78 11.21
N ALA A 159 1.14 -6.33 10.00
CA ALA A 159 -0.06 -6.75 9.29
C ALA A 159 -0.76 -7.90 10.02
N ALA A 160 -2.06 -8.07 9.77
CA ALA A 160 -2.77 -9.26 10.23
C ALA A 160 -2.23 -10.51 9.50
N PRO A 161 -2.30 -11.72 10.10
CA PRO A 161 -1.92 -12.95 9.42
C PRO A 161 -2.60 -13.07 8.04
N GLY A 162 -1.87 -13.48 7.00
CA GLY A 162 -2.42 -13.58 5.63
C GLY A 162 -2.67 -12.25 4.90
N PHE A 163 -2.35 -11.10 5.51
CA PHE A 163 -2.30 -9.77 4.87
C PHE A 163 -0.85 -9.28 4.67
N GLY A 164 0.13 -10.20 4.74
CA GLY A 164 1.53 -9.95 4.37
C GLY A 164 1.83 -10.38 2.93
N HIS A 165 3.10 -10.50 2.58
CA HIS A 165 3.52 -11.19 1.35
C HIS A 165 3.06 -12.66 1.40
N ASP A 166 2.78 -13.27 0.24
CA ASP A 166 2.30 -14.66 0.10
C ASP A 166 0.97 -14.96 0.85
N GLY A 167 0.21 -13.92 1.17
CA GLY A 167 -1.05 -14.00 1.89
C GLY A 167 -2.27 -14.24 0.97
N ALA A 168 -3.44 -14.42 1.59
CA ALA A 168 -4.68 -14.54 0.82
C ALA A 168 -5.13 -13.21 0.19
N ALA A 169 -4.71 -12.07 0.76
CA ALA A 169 -5.13 -10.75 0.32
C ALA A 169 -4.20 -10.18 -0.77
N PRO A 170 -4.69 -9.91 -2.00
CA PRO A 170 -3.90 -9.31 -3.07
C PRO A 170 -3.27 -7.98 -2.63
N VAL A 171 -2.09 -7.65 -3.14
CA VAL A 171 -1.32 -6.46 -2.69
C VAL A 171 -1.52 -5.28 -3.63
N SER A 172 -1.27 -5.50 -4.91
CA SER A 172 -1.34 -4.48 -5.96
C SER A 172 -1.57 -5.11 -7.33
N ASP A 173 -1.98 -4.28 -8.27
CA ASP A 173 -2.26 -4.66 -9.64
C ASP A 173 -1.62 -3.63 -10.60
N THR A 174 -1.14 -4.09 -11.76
CA THR A 174 -0.66 -3.21 -12.83
C THR A 174 -1.64 -3.24 -13.98
N GLY A 175 -2.29 -2.12 -14.28
CA GLY A 175 -3.33 -2.05 -15.30
C GLY A 175 -4.12 -0.74 -15.30
N LEU A 176 -5.44 -0.86 -15.50
CA LEU A 176 -6.40 0.24 -15.54
C LEU A 176 -7.49 0.03 -14.50
N GLN A 177 -7.86 1.10 -13.79
CA GLN A 177 -8.93 1.12 -12.81
C GLN A 177 -9.84 2.32 -13.04
N LEU A 178 -11.15 2.13 -12.91
CA LEU A 178 -12.11 3.19 -12.72
C LEU A 178 -12.55 3.17 -11.25
N ARG A 179 -12.46 4.31 -10.58
CA ARG A 179 -12.93 4.43 -9.19
C ARG A 179 -13.69 5.72 -8.97
N GLY A 180 -14.56 5.71 -7.97
CA GLY A 180 -15.30 6.90 -7.58
C GLY A 180 -16.29 6.63 -6.45
N GLY A 181 -17.23 7.55 -6.28
CA GLY A 181 -18.28 7.43 -5.29
C GLY A 181 -19.47 8.30 -5.60
N PHE A 182 -20.63 7.95 -5.05
CA PHE A 182 -21.91 8.59 -5.32
C PHE A 182 -22.83 8.45 -4.10
N HIS A 183 -24.01 9.08 -4.16
CA HIS A 183 -25.02 8.98 -3.08
C HIS A 183 -26.12 8.00 -3.49
N ILE A 184 -26.64 7.23 -2.53
CA ILE A 184 -27.82 6.37 -2.65
C ILE A 184 -28.83 6.84 -1.61
N GLY A 185 -29.71 7.78 -1.97
CA GLY A 185 -30.51 8.51 -1.00
C GLY A 185 -29.62 9.27 -0.02
N GLU A 186 -29.80 9.04 1.29
CA GLU A 186 -28.98 9.62 2.36
C GLU A 186 -27.64 8.88 2.58
N MET A 187 -27.47 7.71 1.95
CA MET A 187 -26.27 6.89 2.07
C MET A 187 -25.20 7.34 1.08
N LYS A 188 -23.93 7.03 1.39
CA LYS A 188 -22.82 7.20 0.43
C LYS A 188 -22.34 5.84 -0.05
N ALA A 189 -21.90 5.77 -1.29
CA ALA A 189 -21.29 4.58 -1.87
C ALA A 189 -19.97 4.95 -2.53
N ASN A 190 -19.02 4.01 -2.51
CA ASN A 190 -17.80 4.07 -3.30
C ASN A 190 -17.66 2.79 -4.13
N TYR A 191 -16.94 2.89 -5.23
CA TYR A 191 -16.67 1.74 -6.09
C TYR A 191 -15.30 1.86 -6.74
N SER A 192 -14.77 0.70 -7.09
CA SER A 192 -13.60 0.55 -7.95
C SER A 192 -13.80 -0.69 -8.80
N VAL A 193 -13.54 -0.59 -10.10
CA VAL A 193 -13.49 -1.73 -11.02
C VAL A 193 -12.21 -1.62 -11.83
N TYR A 194 -11.55 -2.73 -12.10
CA TYR A 194 -10.25 -2.71 -12.74
C TYR A 194 -9.98 -3.94 -13.58
N THR A 195 -9.00 -3.80 -14.47
CA THR A 195 -8.35 -4.91 -15.14
C THR A 195 -6.85 -4.72 -15.09
N GLY A 196 -6.11 -5.81 -14.96
CA GLY A 196 -4.65 -5.79 -14.84
C GLY A 196 -4.02 -7.09 -15.26
N ASN A 197 -2.69 -7.12 -15.26
CA ASN A 197 -1.93 -8.36 -15.43
C ASN A 197 -2.25 -9.34 -14.30
N GLY A 198 -2.27 -10.64 -14.60
CA GLY A 198 -2.50 -11.67 -13.58
C GLY A 198 -1.38 -11.74 -12.53
N PRO A 199 -1.65 -12.33 -11.35
CA PRO A 199 -0.59 -12.61 -10.40
C PRO A 199 0.33 -13.70 -10.95
N GLU A 200 1.52 -13.79 -10.35
CA GLU A 200 2.43 -14.90 -10.59
C GLU A 200 2.26 -15.95 -9.49
N ILE A 201 2.39 -17.23 -9.84
CA ILE A 201 2.26 -18.34 -8.90
C ILE A 201 3.62 -18.98 -8.67
N LYS A 202 3.91 -19.26 -7.40
CA LYS A 202 5.01 -20.12 -6.98
C LYS A 202 4.47 -21.54 -6.78
N ALA A 203 5.21 -22.51 -7.28
CA ALA A 203 4.92 -23.92 -7.03
C ALA A 203 6.11 -24.61 -6.36
N GLU A 204 5.85 -25.62 -5.55
CA GLU A 204 6.86 -26.50 -4.96
C GLU A 204 6.95 -27.79 -5.77
N LEU A 205 8.19 -28.28 -5.96
CA LEU A 205 8.47 -29.54 -6.65
C LEU A 205 9.00 -30.57 -5.68
N THR A 206 8.42 -31.77 -5.71
CA THR A 206 9.01 -32.96 -5.10
C THR A 206 9.74 -33.78 -6.17
N PRO A 207 11.08 -33.84 -6.15
CA PRO A 207 11.83 -34.64 -7.13
C PRO A 207 11.61 -36.13 -6.91
N ASN A 208 11.62 -36.91 -8.00
CA ASN A 208 11.51 -38.36 -7.90
C ASN A 208 12.73 -38.97 -7.18
N ALA A 209 12.45 -39.87 -6.24
CA ALA A 209 13.47 -40.46 -5.36
C ALA A 209 14.51 -41.35 -6.09
N ILE A 210 14.17 -41.87 -7.28
CA ILE A 210 15.05 -42.73 -8.08
C ILE A 210 15.80 -41.92 -9.13
N ASN A 211 15.11 -40.96 -9.77
CA ASN A 211 15.67 -40.09 -10.78
C ASN A 211 15.29 -38.63 -10.51
N ASN A 212 16.21 -37.88 -9.94
CA ASN A 212 15.99 -36.48 -9.58
C ASN A 212 15.88 -35.51 -10.78
N ALA A 213 15.95 -36.00 -12.04
CA ALA A 213 15.56 -35.21 -13.21
C ALA A 213 14.03 -35.28 -13.49
N LEU A 214 13.31 -36.17 -12.80
CA LEU A 214 11.85 -36.32 -12.88
C LEU A 214 11.17 -35.74 -11.64
N VAL A 215 9.89 -35.40 -11.79
CA VAL A 215 9.03 -34.84 -10.74
C VAL A 215 8.04 -35.92 -10.30
N ASP A 216 7.93 -36.14 -8.99
CA ASP A 216 6.97 -37.05 -8.37
C ASP A 216 5.68 -36.33 -7.99
N ASP A 217 5.80 -35.10 -7.48
CA ASP A 217 4.66 -34.28 -7.09
C ASP A 217 4.95 -32.78 -7.32
N VAL A 218 3.88 -32.01 -7.52
CA VAL A 218 3.91 -30.56 -7.67
C VAL A 218 2.68 -29.94 -7.01
N GLU A 219 2.91 -28.96 -6.15
CA GLU A 219 1.84 -28.24 -5.47
C GLU A 219 2.02 -26.73 -5.57
N TYR A 220 0.92 -25.99 -5.48
CA TYR A 220 1.01 -24.53 -5.37
C TYR A 220 1.55 -24.16 -4.00
N ASP A 221 2.54 -23.27 -3.96
CA ASP A 221 3.18 -22.80 -2.73
C ASP A 221 2.65 -21.40 -2.32
N GLY A 222 2.55 -20.50 -3.29
CA GLY A 222 2.16 -19.11 -3.03
C GLY A 222 1.60 -18.38 -4.24
N ILE A 223 0.95 -17.25 -3.96
CA ILE A 223 0.44 -16.31 -4.97
C ILE A 223 1.17 -14.99 -4.78
N ASP A 224 2.02 -14.62 -5.72
CA ASP A 224 2.61 -13.30 -5.78
C ASP A 224 1.58 -12.35 -6.43
N ALA A 225 0.94 -11.52 -5.61
CA ALA A 225 -0.11 -10.60 -6.06
C ALA A 225 0.34 -9.13 -5.94
N GLU A 226 1.56 -8.82 -6.40
CA GLU A 226 2.25 -7.52 -6.24
C GLU A 226 2.32 -6.67 -7.51
N GLY A 227 1.40 -6.90 -8.46
CA GLY A 227 1.28 -6.11 -9.69
C GLY A 227 2.53 -6.15 -10.56
N PHE A 228 2.59 -7.11 -11.49
CA PHE A 228 3.75 -7.30 -12.37
C PHE A 228 3.75 -6.38 -13.60
N GLY A 229 4.94 -5.93 -14.00
CA GLY A 229 5.14 -5.12 -15.20
C GLY A 229 5.12 -5.92 -16.51
N VAL A 230 5.11 -7.24 -16.41
CA VAL A 230 4.95 -8.18 -17.53
C VAL A 230 3.74 -9.05 -17.23
N ASP A 231 2.99 -9.36 -18.27
CA ASP A 231 1.94 -10.37 -18.22
C ASP A 231 2.54 -11.70 -18.65
N ALA A 232 2.78 -12.60 -17.69
CA ALA A 232 3.45 -13.86 -17.92
C ALA A 232 2.61 -14.84 -18.76
N ASP A 233 1.29 -14.79 -18.62
CA ASP A 233 0.35 -15.75 -19.21
C ASP A 233 -0.47 -15.18 -20.37
N GLY A 234 -0.37 -13.87 -20.59
CA GLY A 234 -1.13 -13.14 -21.62
C GLY A 234 -2.58 -12.89 -21.25
N ASN A 235 -3.02 -13.34 -20.07
CA ASN A 235 -4.38 -13.19 -19.55
C ASN A 235 -4.46 -12.00 -18.59
N LYS A 236 -5.68 -11.46 -18.48
CA LYS A 236 -5.96 -10.35 -17.57
C LYS A 236 -6.83 -10.83 -16.43
N VAL A 237 -6.62 -10.22 -15.27
CA VAL A 237 -7.58 -10.27 -14.16
C VAL A 237 -8.57 -9.13 -14.29
N PHE A 238 -9.76 -9.36 -13.76
CA PHE A 238 -10.83 -8.37 -13.62
C PHE A 238 -11.29 -8.40 -12.19
N GLY A 239 -11.32 -7.23 -11.54
CA GLY A 239 -11.71 -7.15 -10.15
C GLY A 239 -12.39 -5.85 -9.81
N GLY A 240 -12.89 -5.79 -8.58
CA GLY A 240 -13.50 -4.58 -8.08
C GLY A 240 -13.97 -4.71 -6.64
N ARG A 241 -14.35 -3.57 -6.09
CA ARG A 241 -14.91 -3.41 -4.77
C ARG A 241 -16.07 -2.43 -4.83
N PHE A 242 -17.11 -2.72 -4.07
CA PHE A 242 -18.23 -1.82 -3.82
C PHE A 242 -18.36 -1.62 -2.31
N GLY A 243 -18.27 -0.36 -1.86
CA GLY A 243 -18.43 0.03 -0.46
C GLY A 243 -19.70 0.86 -0.26
N LEU A 244 -20.44 0.55 0.80
CA LEU A 244 -21.64 1.29 1.22
C LEU A 244 -21.42 1.88 2.61
N LEU A 245 -21.74 3.17 2.75
CA LEU A 245 -21.78 3.89 4.00
C LEU A 245 -23.23 4.21 4.36
N PRO A 246 -23.94 3.30 5.05
CA PRO A 246 -25.36 3.47 5.36
C PRO A 246 -25.60 4.55 6.43
N ILE A 247 -24.60 4.79 7.29
CA ILE A 247 -24.57 5.88 8.28
C ILE A 247 -23.15 6.48 8.31
N PRO A 248 -22.99 7.71 8.79
CA PRO A 248 -21.67 8.32 8.91
C PRO A 248 -20.68 7.42 9.65
N ALA A 249 -19.51 7.24 9.04
CA ALA A 249 -18.37 6.52 9.59
C ALA A 249 -18.51 4.99 9.75
N LEU A 250 -19.62 4.39 9.28
CA LEU A 250 -19.71 2.95 9.02
C LEU A 250 -19.52 2.73 7.52
N GLU A 251 -18.61 1.86 7.14
CA GLU A 251 -18.44 1.38 5.77
C GLU A 251 -18.50 -0.15 5.75
N ILE A 252 -19.24 -0.70 4.77
CA ILE A 252 -19.34 -2.13 4.50
C ILE A 252 -18.94 -2.34 3.05
N GLY A 253 -17.91 -3.14 2.80
CA GLY A 253 -17.39 -3.43 1.47
C GLY A 253 -17.55 -4.89 1.06
N VAL A 254 -17.79 -5.11 -0.22
CA VAL A 254 -17.69 -6.43 -0.88
C VAL A 254 -16.75 -6.30 -2.06
N SER A 255 -15.82 -7.24 -2.20
CA SER A 255 -14.80 -7.25 -3.24
C SER A 255 -14.75 -8.60 -3.95
N LEU A 256 -14.53 -8.57 -5.27
CA LEU A 256 -14.41 -9.76 -6.12
C LEU A 256 -13.29 -9.57 -7.16
N LEU A 257 -12.59 -10.64 -7.49
CA LEU A 257 -11.60 -10.72 -8.56
C LEU A 257 -11.77 -12.07 -9.27
N THR A 258 -11.66 -12.09 -10.59
CA THR A 258 -11.55 -13.31 -11.38
C THR A 258 -10.59 -13.12 -12.55
N GLY A 259 -9.90 -14.18 -12.95
CA GLY A 259 -8.98 -14.18 -14.08
C GLY A 259 -8.19 -15.48 -14.16
N LYS A 260 -7.01 -15.40 -14.78
CA LYS A 260 -6.05 -16.49 -14.83
C LYS A 260 -4.72 -16.07 -14.23
N ALA A 261 -3.93 -17.08 -13.90
CA ALA A 261 -2.58 -16.94 -13.39
C ALA A 261 -1.74 -18.16 -13.81
N ASP A 262 -0.44 -17.93 -13.95
CA ASP A 262 0.54 -18.94 -14.35
C ASP A 262 1.55 -19.20 -13.24
N VAL A 263 2.06 -20.43 -13.20
CA VAL A 263 3.26 -20.75 -12.43
C VAL A 263 4.47 -20.19 -13.18
N THR A 264 5.15 -19.22 -12.58
CA THR A 264 6.31 -18.56 -13.19
C THR A 264 7.63 -18.97 -12.54
N SER A 265 7.56 -19.58 -11.36
CA SER A 265 8.74 -20.04 -10.62
C SER A 265 8.45 -21.27 -9.79
N PHE A 266 9.52 -22.01 -9.50
CA PHE A 266 9.49 -23.11 -8.55
C PHE A 266 10.34 -22.76 -7.33
N GLU A 267 9.78 -22.97 -6.14
CA GLU A 267 10.50 -22.90 -4.87
C GLU A 267 10.75 -24.31 -4.33
N ASN A 268 11.63 -24.42 -3.33
CA ASN A 268 11.96 -25.68 -2.65
C ASN A 268 12.26 -26.87 -3.58
N ILE A 269 12.91 -26.63 -4.74
CA ILE A 269 13.17 -27.66 -5.77
C ILE A 269 14.11 -28.81 -5.34
N GLY A 270 14.59 -28.80 -4.09
CA GLY A 270 15.40 -29.86 -3.50
C GLY A 270 16.61 -30.25 -4.34
N ALA A 271 16.75 -31.55 -4.58
CA ALA A 271 17.83 -32.13 -5.39
C ALA A 271 17.47 -32.26 -6.88
N TYR A 272 16.45 -31.55 -7.37
CA TYR A 272 16.03 -31.61 -8.77
C TYR A 272 17.17 -31.20 -9.71
N THR A 273 17.44 -32.00 -10.75
CA THR A 273 18.53 -31.76 -11.72
C THR A 273 18.03 -31.52 -13.15
N GLY A 274 16.72 -31.59 -13.38
CA GLY A 274 16.15 -31.35 -14.69
C GLY A 274 16.04 -29.86 -15.04
N ASN A 275 15.50 -29.57 -16.23
CA ASN A 275 15.39 -28.20 -16.73
C ASN A 275 14.06 -27.56 -16.28
N THR A 276 14.14 -26.66 -15.30
CA THR A 276 12.98 -25.96 -14.75
C THR A 276 12.27 -25.07 -15.76
N SER A 277 12.99 -24.45 -16.71
CA SER A 277 12.37 -23.65 -17.77
C SER A 277 11.46 -24.48 -18.67
N THR A 278 11.86 -25.72 -19.00
CA THR A 278 11.01 -26.62 -19.77
C THR A 278 9.79 -27.08 -18.97
N LEU A 279 9.94 -27.29 -17.66
CA LEU A 279 8.80 -27.61 -16.78
C LEU A 279 7.80 -26.46 -16.70
N LEU A 280 8.27 -25.23 -16.45
CA LEU A 280 7.42 -24.03 -16.41
C LEU A 280 6.61 -23.88 -17.69
N SER A 281 7.24 -24.06 -18.85
CA SER A 281 6.54 -23.99 -20.15
C SER A 281 5.50 -25.08 -20.37
N SER A 282 5.50 -26.13 -19.55
CA SER A 282 4.53 -27.23 -19.59
C SER A 282 3.37 -27.05 -18.60
N VAL A 283 3.43 -26.06 -17.72
CA VAL A 283 2.34 -25.74 -16.79
C VAL A 283 1.23 -25.02 -17.54
N THR A 284 0.01 -25.49 -17.40
CA THR A 284 -1.17 -24.79 -17.94
C THR A 284 -1.64 -23.70 -16.99
N SER A 285 -2.08 -22.57 -17.53
CA SER A 285 -2.74 -21.52 -16.73
C SER A 285 -3.91 -22.04 -15.90
N THR A 286 -4.05 -21.49 -14.70
CA THR A 286 -5.13 -21.82 -13.78
C THR A 286 -6.08 -20.65 -13.56
N ASN A 287 -7.32 -20.94 -13.16
CA ASN A 287 -8.24 -19.90 -12.74
C ASN A 287 -7.78 -19.30 -11.42
N TYR A 288 -7.85 -17.98 -11.30
CA TYR A 288 -7.59 -17.22 -10.08
C TYR A 288 -8.82 -16.40 -9.70
N ASP A 289 -9.40 -16.73 -8.55
CA ASP A 289 -10.60 -16.07 -8.03
C ASP A 289 -10.35 -15.54 -6.61
N VAL A 290 -10.78 -14.31 -6.34
CA VAL A 290 -10.73 -13.70 -5.00
C VAL A 290 -12.10 -13.20 -4.60
N ALA A 291 -12.48 -13.43 -3.35
CA ALA A 291 -13.67 -12.85 -2.74
C ALA A 291 -13.33 -12.25 -1.38
N GLY A 292 -13.89 -11.08 -1.07
CA GLY A 292 -13.64 -10.40 0.18
C GLY A 292 -14.85 -9.63 0.71
N VAL A 293 -14.89 -9.48 2.03
CA VAL A 293 -15.86 -8.65 2.75
C VAL A 293 -15.11 -7.87 3.82
N ASP A 294 -15.42 -6.58 3.92
CA ASP A 294 -14.83 -5.69 4.91
C ASP A 294 -15.89 -4.84 5.60
N VAL A 295 -15.63 -4.51 6.86
CA VAL A 295 -16.46 -3.60 7.66
C VAL A 295 -15.52 -2.70 8.44
N SER A 296 -15.75 -1.39 8.38
CA SER A 296 -15.06 -0.44 9.23
C SER A 296 -16.04 0.51 9.89
N TRP A 297 -15.87 0.73 11.18
CA TRP A 297 -16.61 1.73 11.93
C TRP A 297 -15.66 2.52 12.82
N ARG A 298 -15.70 3.85 12.70
CA ARG A 298 -14.82 4.71 13.49
C ARG A 298 -15.53 5.94 14.00
N ASN A 299 -15.39 6.22 15.30
CA ASN A 299 -15.74 7.51 15.88
C ASN A 299 -14.48 8.18 16.47
N LYS A 300 -14.65 9.24 17.26
CA LYS A 300 -13.52 10.00 17.82
C LYS A 300 -12.62 9.21 18.77
N ALA A 301 -13.13 8.15 19.41
CA ALA A 301 -12.41 7.38 20.42
C ALA A 301 -12.31 5.89 20.10
N VAL A 302 -13.23 5.34 19.30
CA VAL A 302 -13.32 3.92 19.00
C VAL A 302 -13.14 3.70 17.50
N ASP A 303 -12.35 2.68 17.14
CA ASP A 303 -12.13 2.22 15.79
C ASP A 303 -12.30 0.69 15.78
N VAL A 304 -13.26 0.17 15.02
CA VAL A 304 -13.53 -1.26 14.88
C VAL A 304 -13.48 -1.62 13.41
N ARG A 305 -12.77 -2.69 13.08
CA ARG A 305 -12.59 -3.15 11.71
C ARG A 305 -12.68 -4.66 11.64
N PHE A 306 -13.23 -5.16 10.55
CA PHE A 306 -13.23 -6.56 10.16
C PHE A 306 -12.89 -6.66 8.68
N GLU A 307 -12.09 -7.64 8.31
CA GLU A 307 -11.81 -7.93 6.89
C GLU A 307 -11.61 -9.43 6.72
N TYR A 308 -12.25 -10.00 5.72
CA TYR A 308 -12.10 -11.37 5.26
C TYR A 308 -11.72 -11.37 3.78
N VAL A 309 -10.75 -12.18 3.40
CA VAL A 309 -10.37 -12.42 2.00
C VAL A 309 -10.10 -13.90 1.77
N GLN A 310 -10.58 -14.41 0.65
CA GLN A 310 -10.29 -15.74 0.14
C GLN A 310 -9.73 -15.64 -1.27
N SER A 311 -8.55 -16.21 -1.48
CA SER A 311 -7.96 -16.44 -2.81
C SER A 311 -8.00 -17.92 -3.15
N LYS A 312 -8.36 -18.25 -4.39
CA LYS A 312 -8.46 -19.63 -4.87
C LYS A 312 -7.77 -19.78 -6.22
N LEU A 313 -6.98 -20.84 -6.35
CA LEU A 313 -6.46 -21.34 -7.62
C LEU A 313 -7.22 -22.58 -8.04
N GLY A 314 -7.53 -22.67 -9.34
CA GLY A 314 -8.04 -23.88 -9.97
C GLY A 314 -6.97 -24.99 -10.05
N ALA A 315 -7.38 -26.18 -10.50
CA ALA A 315 -6.42 -27.22 -10.84
C ALA A 315 -5.70 -26.88 -12.16
N ALA A 316 -4.43 -27.26 -12.26
CA ALA A 316 -3.62 -27.15 -13.47
C ALA A 316 -2.88 -28.47 -13.76
N THR A 317 -2.29 -28.57 -14.94
CA THR A 317 -1.44 -29.71 -15.32
C THR A 317 -0.04 -29.23 -15.65
N MET A 318 0.96 -30.05 -15.30
CA MET A 318 2.37 -29.87 -15.67
C MET A 318 2.88 -31.17 -16.28
N GLY A 319 2.86 -31.26 -17.61
CA GLY A 319 3.14 -32.51 -18.32
C GLY A 319 2.21 -33.64 -17.86
N ALA A 320 2.76 -34.66 -17.19
CA ALA A 320 1.98 -35.78 -16.65
C ALA A 320 1.47 -35.57 -15.21
N ASN A 321 1.92 -34.50 -14.54
CA ASN A 321 1.56 -34.20 -13.15
C ASN A 321 0.36 -33.24 -13.09
N THR A 322 -0.36 -33.26 -11.97
CA THR A 322 -1.52 -32.40 -11.71
C THR A 322 -1.25 -31.52 -10.50
N LEU A 323 -1.41 -30.22 -10.65
CA LEU A 323 -1.48 -29.29 -9.54
C LEU A 323 -2.93 -29.24 -9.05
N ALA A 324 -3.19 -29.75 -7.86
CA ALA A 324 -4.51 -29.69 -7.25
C ALA A 324 -4.93 -28.25 -6.95
N SER A 325 -6.25 -27.98 -6.95
CA SER A 325 -6.75 -26.64 -6.60
C SER A 325 -6.31 -26.23 -5.19
N ALA A 326 -5.89 -24.98 -5.04
CA ALA A 326 -5.42 -24.43 -3.78
C ALA A 326 -6.29 -23.25 -3.30
N LYS A 327 -6.32 -23.02 -1.98
CA LYS A 327 -7.12 -21.96 -1.37
C LYS A 327 -6.39 -21.35 -0.17
N TRP A 328 -6.34 -20.03 -0.15
CA TRP A 328 -5.89 -19.24 0.99
C TRP A 328 -7.08 -18.47 1.54
N THR A 329 -7.29 -18.50 2.85
CA THR A 329 -8.34 -17.73 3.53
C THR A 329 -7.73 -16.98 4.69
N THR A 330 -8.01 -15.69 4.79
CA THR A 330 -7.62 -14.88 5.93
C THR A 330 -8.79 -14.04 6.43
N TRP A 331 -8.82 -13.78 7.73
CA TRP A 331 -9.59 -12.68 8.27
C TRP A 331 -8.99 -12.12 9.55
N TYR A 332 -9.35 -10.88 9.87
CA TYR A 332 -9.13 -10.32 11.20
C TYR A 332 -10.30 -9.47 11.65
N THR A 333 -10.41 -9.32 12.98
CA THR A 333 -11.15 -8.24 13.61
C THR A 333 -10.22 -7.47 14.54
N GLN A 334 -10.33 -6.15 14.53
CA GLN A 334 -9.49 -5.28 15.35
C GLN A 334 -10.35 -4.18 15.97
N ALA A 335 -10.13 -3.94 17.25
CA ALA A 335 -10.71 -2.81 17.97
C ALA A 335 -9.60 -1.98 18.60
N ALA A 336 -9.68 -0.66 18.44
CA ALA A 336 -8.83 0.30 19.11
C ALA A 336 -9.68 1.31 19.88
N TYR A 337 -9.22 1.68 21.08
CA TYR A 337 -9.87 2.66 21.94
C TYR A 337 -8.87 3.69 22.46
N LYS A 338 -9.03 4.94 22.02
CA LYS A 338 -8.31 6.09 22.53
C LYS A 338 -8.90 6.51 23.87
N ILE A 339 -8.11 6.38 24.93
CA ILE A 339 -8.54 6.72 26.29
C ILE A 339 -8.77 8.24 26.39
N PRO A 340 -9.99 8.69 26.73
CA PRO A 340 -10.35 10.11 26.78
C PRO A 340 -9.39 10.92 27.65
N ALA A 341 -9.10 12.16 27.20
CA ALA A 341 -8.18 13.09 27.87
C ALA A 341 -6.73 12.58 28.04
N THR A 342 -6.34 11.48 27.39
CA THR A 342 -4.95 10.99 27.38
C THR A 342 -4.40 10.87 25.95
N LYS A 343 -3.11 10.55 25.85
CA LYS A 343 -2.42 10.20 24.60
C LYS A 343 -2.36 8.69 24.35
N TYR A 344 -2.99 7.88 25.19
CA TYR A 344 -2.94 6.42 25.08
C TYR A 344 -4.11 5.88 24.27
N GLU A 345 -3.81 4.92 23.40
CA GLU A 345 -4.79 4.12 22.67
C GLU A 345 -4.47 2.64 22.91
N VAL A 346 -5.45 1.87 23.37
CA VAL A 346 -5.32 0.42 23.51
C VAL A 346 -5.87 -0.25 22.26
N VAL A 347 -5.24 -1.33 21.82
CA VAL A 347 -5.65 -2.06 20.62
C VAL A 347 -5.64 -3.56 20.89
N ALA A 348 -6.64 -4.26 20.37
CA ALA A 348 -6.67 -5.71 20.31
C ALA A 348 -7.06 -6.17 18.91
N ARG A 349 -6.44 -7.25 18.44
CA ARG A 349 -6.72 -7.88 17.14
C ARG A 349 -6.82 -9.39 17.33
N TYR A 350 -7.83 -9.99 16.73
CA TYR A 350 -7.90 -11.43 16.51
C TYR A 350 -7.85 -11.70 15.02
N GLY A 351 -7.07 -12.69 14.59
CA GLY A 351 -6.98 -13.08 13.19
C GLY A 351 -6.75 -14.57 13.00
N ASP A 352 -7.17 -15.07 11.85
CA ASP A 352 -7.04 -16.46 11.42
C ASP A 352 -6.62 -16.48 9.96
N PHE A 353 -5.60 -17.26 9.63
CA PHE A 353 -5.09 -17.48 8.30
C PHE A 353 -4.94 -18.98 8.06
N ASN A 354 -5.51 -19.46 6.97
CA ASN A 354 -5.33 -20.81 6.47
C ASN A 354 -4.80 -20.77 5.04
N SER A 355 -3.93 -21.71 4.74
CA SER A 355 -3.35 -21.92 3.42
C SER A 355 -3.46 -23.39 3.01
N PRO A 356 -3.04 -23.75 1.78
CA PRO A 356 -2.88 -25.16 1.39
C PRO A 356 -1.82 -25.89 2.22
N HIS A 357 -0.89 -25.17 2.85
CA HIS A 357 0.18 -25.74 3.66
C HIS A 357 -0.14 -25.61 5.16
N PRO A 358 -0.45 -26.71 5.87
CA PRO A 358 -0.81 -26.67 7.28
C PRO A 358 0.24 -26.02 8.19
N ALA A 359 1.50 -26.01 7.76
CA ALA A 359 2.62 -25.38 8.46
C ALA A 359 2.54 -23.84 8.50
N ALA A 360 1.92 -23.22 7.49
CA ALA A 360 1.80 -21.77 7.37
C ALA A 360 0.55 -21.21 8.07
N ASP A 361 -0.42 -22.07 8.40
CA ASP A 361 -1.64 -21.68 9.10
C ASP A 361 -1.35 -20.97 10.43
N ARG A 362 -2.12 -19.93 10.73
CA ARG A 362 -1.87 -19.09 11.89
C ARG A 362 -3.14 -18.51 12.48
N LYS A 363 -3.35 -18.76 13.77
CA LYS A 363 -4.27 -18.00 14.64
C LYS A 363 -3.48 -17.02 15.47
N GLN A 364 -3.98 -15.78 15.58
CA GLN A 364 -3.32 -14.72 16.32
C GLN A 364 -4.30 -14.00 17.25
N VAL A 365 -3.92 -13.85 18.51
CA VAL A 365 -4.45 -12.82 19.41
C VAL A 365 -3.33 -11.80 19.63
N ALA A 366 -3.52 -10.57 19.18
CA ALA A 366 -2.55 -9.49 19.40
C ALA A 366 -3.16 -8.41 20.30
N VAL A 367 -2.39 -7.94 21.27
CA VAL A 367 -2.75 -6.83 22.15
C VAL A 367 -1.67 -5.77 22.12
N GLY A 368 -2.05 -4.52 22.29
CA GLY A 368 -1.10 -3.43 22.18
C GLY A 368 -1.54 -2.14 22.87
N VAL A 369 -0.53 -1.30 23.12
CA VAL A 369 -0.70 0.06 23.60
C VAL A 369 0.07 1.00 22.67
N ASN A 370 -0.62 2.02 22.20
CA ASN A 370 -0.10 3.08 21.37
C ASN A 370 -0.03 4.37 22.21
N TYR A 371 1.08 5.08 22.12
CA TYR A 371 1.24 6.45 22.63
C TYR A 371 1.27 7.43 21.46
N LEU A 372 0.27 8.30 21.40
CA LEU A 372 0.05 9.25 20.33
C LEU A 372 0.74 10.59 20.66
N PHE A 373 1.97 10.78 20.17
CA PHE A 373 2.65 12.08 20.29
C PHE A 373 1.87 13.16 19.53
N ALA A 374 1.44 12.81 18.32
CA ALA A 374 0.58 13.54 17.40
C ALA A 374 -0.32 12.55 16.62
N SER A 375 -1.20 13.05 15.74
CA SER A 375 -2.03 12.18 14.88
C SER A 375 -1.23 11.34 13.89
N ASN A 376 -0.03 11.79 13.55
CA ASN A 376 0.88 11.18 12.58
C ASN A 376 2.19 10.68 13.20
N PHE A 377 2.38 10.78 14.52
CA PHE A 377 3.59 10.28 15.19
C PHE A 377 3.21 9.45 16.42
N VAL A 378 3.54 8.16 16.38
CA VAL A 378 3.06 7.16 17.34
C VAL A 378 4.18 6.21 17.78
N ALA A 379 4.27 5.96 19.09
CA ALA A 379 4.98 4.80 19.63
C ALA A 379 4.00 3.66 19.88
N LYS A 380 4.40 2.44 19.60
CA LYS A 380 3.59 1.23 19.77
C LYS A 380 4.38 0.17 20.53
N VAL A 381 3.70 -0.54 21.40
CA VAL A 381 4.16 -1.81 21.97
C VAL A 381 3.06 -2.82 21.74
N ASN A 382 3.35 -3.92 21.05
CA ASN A 382 2.41 -4.98 20.74
C ASN A 382 2.98 -6.33 21.14
N TYR A 383 2.12 -7.20 21.67
CA TYR A 383 2.43 -8.58 21.93
C TYR A 383 1.46 -9.46 21.15
N GLU A 384 2.00 -10.40 20.39
CA GLU A 384 1.26 -11.33 19.54
C GLU A 384 1.35 -12.74 20.13
N LEU A 385 0.21 -13.28 20.52
CA LEU A 385 0.03 -14.69 20.86
C LEU A 385 -0.31 -15.42 19.56
N ASN A 386 0.63 -16.18 19.03
CA ASN A 386 0.44 -16.92 17.78
C ASN A 386 0.31 -18.40 18.08
N LYS A 387 -0.48 -19.09 17.25
CA LYS A 387 -0.63 -20.53 17.31
C LYS A 387 -0.87 -21.07 15.91
N ASN A 388 -0.18 -22.16 15.55
CA ASN A 388 -0.59 -22.98 14.44
C ASN A 388 -1.71 -23.94 14.91
N PRO A 389 -2.88 -23.97 14.25
CA PRO A 389 -3.99 -24.83 14.66
C PRO A 389 -3.76 -26.33 14.34
N ASN A 390 -2.79 -26.65 13.49
CA ASN A 390 -2.52 -28.00 13.00
C ASN A 390 -1.50 -28.74 13.90
N ALA A 391 -1.74 -30.02 14.14
CA ALA A 391 -0.88 -30.83 14.99
C ALA A 391 0.53 -30.98 14.39
N GLY A 392 1.57 -30.87 15.23
CA GLY A 392 2.97 -30.99 14.80
C GLY A 392 3.62 -29.69 14.34
N PHE A 393 2.84 -28.62 14.15
CA PHE A 393 3.35 -27.29 13.81
C PHE A 393 3.20 -26.33 14.99
N ASN A 394 4.15 -25.41 15.11
CA ASN A 394 4.13 -24.35 16.11
C ASN A 394 4.34 -22.99 15.44
N THR A 395 3.95 -21.94 16.13
CA THR A 395 4.24 -20.57 15.72
C THR A 395 4.55 -19.77 16.96
N ASP A 396 5.65 -19.02 16.91
CA ASP A 396 6.16 -18.33 18.08
C ASP A 396 5.41 -17.03 18.37
N ASN A 397 5.33 -16.70 19.65
CA ASN A 397 4.78 -15.43 20.13
C ASN A 397 5.76 -14.30 19.88
N ARG A 398 5.27 -13.10 19.55
CA ARG A 398 6.13 -11.99 19.13
C ARG A 398 5.96 -10.77 20.02
N LEU A 399 7.06 -10.11 20.34
CA LEU A 399 7.07 -8.77 20.92
C LEU A 399 7.52 -7.78 19.86
N LEU A 400 6.72 -6.74 19.64
CA LEU A 400 6.99 -5.68 18.67
C LEU A 400 6.94 -4.33 19.34
N VAL A 401 7.97 -3.52 19.11
CA VAL A 401 8.02 -2.11 19.51
C VAL A 401 8.28 -1.29 18.25
N GLN A 402 7.52 -0.23 18.02
CA GLN A 402 7.64 0.59 16.81
C GLN A 402 7.46 2.07 17.12
N LEU A 403 8.33 2.91 16.58
CA LEU A 403 8.07 4.34 16.37
C LEU A 403 7.70 4.52 14.90
N ALA A 404 6.50 5.02 14.63
CA ALA A 404 6.03 5.27 13.27
C ALA A 404 5.65 6.74 13.10
N TYR A 405 6.06 7.33 11.99
CA TYR A 405 5.89 8.73 11.66
C TYR A 405 5.39 8.89 10.22
N GLY A 406 4.19 9.44 10.05
CA GLY A 406 3.70 9.94 8.77
C GLY A 406 4.03 11.42 8.61
N PHE A 407 4.46 11.84 7.42
CA PHE A 407 4.86 13.23 7.15
C PHE A 407 4.18 13.82 5.93
#